data_AF-A0A8S3JPG4-F1
#
_entry.id   AF-A0A8S3JPG4-F1
#
_cell.length_a   1.000
_cell.length_b   1.000
_cell.length_c   1.000
_cell.angle_alpha   90.00
_cell.angle_beta   90.00
_cell.angle_gamma   90.00
#
_symmetry.space_group_name_H-M   'P 1'
#
loop_
_entity.id
_entity.type
_entity.pdbx_description
1 polymer ?
#
loop_
_entity_poly.entity_id
_entity_poly.type
_entity_poly.pdbx_seq_one_letter_code
_entity_poly.pdbx_strand_id
1 'polypeptide(L)'
;MEEYKALQVFEQLATPLQWSTHLIFKSKMKLYGTKSKNYLAATKRVEYDLPPKFISNIDYTFKIDEFIFSKDEAQALYNQMRHITKEYRIQAMSLYVQSTNREREIFTDEIKHIIEGFPRNTEENDE
;
A
#
# COMPACT_ATOMS: atom_id res chain seq x y z
N MET A 1 -25.98 -11.84 -8.35
CA MET A 1 -26.81 -13.06 -8.47
C MET A 1 -26.00 -14.23 -9.02
N GLU A 2 -25.07 -13.98 -9.95
CA GLU A 2 -24.14 -15.00 -10.48
C GLU A 2 -23.09 -15.46 -9.46
N GLU A 3 -22.45 -14.56 -8.73
CA GLU A 3 -21.41 -14.92 -7.74
C GLU A 3 -21.93 -15.85 -6.63
N TYR A 4 -23.15 -15.59 -6.13
CA TYR A 4 -23.79 -16.44 -5.13
C TYR A 4 -24.10 -17.83 -5.68
N LYS A 5 -24.59 -17.92 -6.92
CA LYS A 5 -24.81 -19.21 -7.60
C LYS A 5 -23.50 -19.96 -7.85
N ALA A 6 -22.45 -19.25 -8.28
CA ALA A 6 -21.13 -19.83 -8.48
C ALA A 6 -20.53 -20.38 -7.17
N LEU A 7 -20.72 -19.65 -6.07
CA LEU A 7 -20.35 -20.14 -4.74
C LEU A 7 -21.14 -21.40 -4.40
N GLN A 8 -22.47 -21.39 -4.51
CA GLN A 8 -23.29 -22.58 -4.21
C GLN A 8 -22.89 -23.81 -5.02
N VAL A 9 -22.60 -23.64 -6.32
CA VAL A 9 -22.12 -24.73 -7.18
C VAL A 9 -20.75 -25.23 -6.72
N PHE A 10 -19.83 -24.33 -6.38
CA PHE A 10 -18.55 -24.70 -5.80
C PHE A 10 -18.72 -25.48 -4.50
N GLU A 11 -19.60 -25.03 -3.61
CA GLU A 11 -19.83 -25.69 -2.31
C GLU A 11 -20.34 -27.13 -2.46
N GLN A 12 -21.11 -27.40 -3.51
CA GLN A 12 -21.68 -28.72 -3.81
C GLN A 12 -20.72 -29.66 -4.52
N LEU A 13 -19.79 -29.13 -5.33
CA LEU A 13 -18.95 -29.93 -6.23
C LEU A 13 -17.47 -29.95 -5.87
N ALA A 14 -16.99 -29.03 -5.03
CA ALA A 14 -15.58 -28.91 -4.72
C ALA A 14 -15.05 -30.11 -3.93
N THR A 15 -13.88 -30.59 -4.34
CA THR A 15 -13.11 -31.59 -3.58
C THR A 15 -12.63 -31.00 -2.25
N PRO A 16 -12.31 -31.85 -1.24
CA PRO A 16 -11.75 -31.37 0.03
C PRO A 16 -10.49 -30.51 -0.14
N LEU A 17 -9.65 -30.84 -1.13
CA LEU A 17 -8.44 -30.06 -1.43
C LEU A 17 -8.80 -28.68 -1.99
N GLN A 18 -9.73 -28.59 -2.95
CA GLN A 18 -10.21 -27.29 -3.47
C GLN A 18 -10.85 -26.44 -2.38
N TRP A 19 -11.60 -27.06 -1.46
CA TRP A 19 -12.15 -26.39 -0.28
C TRP A 19 -11.07 -25.80 0.63
N SER A 20 -10.02 -26.57 0.92
CA SER A 20 -8.88 -26.09 1.72
C SER A 20 -8.18 -24.90 1.04
N THR A 21 -7.94 -24.99 -0.27
CA THR A 21 -7.36 -23.91 -1.07
C THR A 21 -8.26 -22.68 -1.10
N HIS A 22 -9.58 -22.84 -1.23
CA HIS A 22 -10.54 -21.74 -1.15
C HIS A 22 -10.48 -21.00 0.19
N LEU A 23 -10.40 -21.72 1.33
CA LEU A 23 -10.33 -21.09 2.65
C LEU A 23 -9.04 -20.25 2.81
N ILE A 24 -7.91 -20.77 2.34
CA ILE A 24 -6.65 -20.03 2.31
C ILE A 24 -6.79 -18.81 1.41
N PHE A 25 -7.28 -18.99 0.19
CA PHE A 25 -7.46 -17.94 -0.81
C PHE A 25 -8.36 -16.80 -0.30
N LYS A 26 -9.49 -17.12 0.33
CA LYS A 26 -10.43 -16.15 0.90
C LYS A 26 -9.75 -15.25 1.94
N SER A 27 -8.93 -15.83 2.82
CA SER A 27 -8.19 -15.05 3.83
C SER A 27 -7.18 -14.10 3.18
N LYS A 28 -6.47 -14.57 2.15
CA LYS A 28 -5.50 -13.79 1.38
C LYS A 28 -6.15 -12.67 0.59
N MET A 29 -7.30 -12.92 -0.04
CA MET A 29 -8.12 -11.91 -0.73
C MET A 29 -8.57 -10.78 0.21
N LYS A 30 -8.94 -11.10 1.46
CA LYS A 30 -9.30 -10.08 2.46
C LYS A 30 -8.10 -9.19 2.80
N LEU A 31 -6.92 -9.78 2.99
CA LEU A 31 -5.68 -9.05 3.25
C LEU A 31 -5.29 -8.18 2.05
N TYR A 32 -5.32 -8.74 0.84
CA TYR A 32 -5.09 -8.00 -0.41
C TYR A 32 -6.02 -6.79 -0.55
N GLY A 33 -7.32 -6.95 -0.28
CA GLY A 33 -8.27 -5.86 -0.32
C GLY A 33 -7.92 -4.73 0.66
N THR A 34 -7.42 -5.09 1.84
CA THR A 34 -6.95 -4.12 2.84
C THR A 34 -5.68 -3.40 2.36
N LYS A 35 -4.68 -4.15 1.86
CA LYS A 35 -3.42 -3.57 1.38
C LYS A 35 -3.62 -2.68 0.15
N SER A 36 -4.50 -3.09 -0.77
CA SER A 36 -4.88 -2.29 -1.93
C SER A 36 -5.54 -0.97 -1.54
N LYS A 37 -6.46 -0.98 -0.55
CA LYS A 37 -7.06 0.25 -0.02
C LYS A 37 -6.03 1.16 0.63
N ASN A 38 -5.09 0.59 1.40
CA ASN A 38 -4.02 1.38 2.04
C ASN A 38 -3.13 2.05 0.99
N TYR A 39 -2.73 1.33 -0.05
CA TYR A 39 -1.94 1.88 -1.15
C TYR A 39 -2.69 3.01 -1.86
N LEU A 40 -3.97 2.81 -2.22
CA LEU A 40 -4.78 3.86 -2.86
C LEU A 40 -4.95 5.10 -1.95
N ALA A 41 -5.10 4.89 -0.65
CA ALA A 41 -5.15 6.00 0.30
C ALA A 41 -3.80 6.72 0.39
N ALA A 42 -2.68 5.99 0.33
CA ALA A 42 -1.34 6.56 0.36
C ALA A 42 -1.04 7.39 -0.90
N THR A 43 -1.40 6.91 -2.08
CA THR A 43 -1.22 7.67 -3.34
C THR A 43 -2.06 8.95 -3.35
N LYS A 44 -3.32 8.88 -2.90
CA LYS A 44 -4.18 10.07 -2.77
C LYS A 44 -3.62 11.09 -1.78
N ARG A 45 -3.03 10.63 -0.68
CA ARG A 45 -2.36 11.54 0.28
C ARG A 45 -1.16 12.25 -0.34
N VAL A 46 -0.39 11.58 -1.20
CA VAL A 46 0.69 12.23 -1.95
C VAL A 46 0.15 13.26 -2.93
N GLU A 47 -0.90 12.92 -3.67
CA GLU A 47 -1.54 13.83 -4.63
C GLU A 47 -2.01 15.14 -3.99
N TYR A 48 -2.48 15.08 -2.75
CA TYR A 48 -3.01 16.25 -2.02
C TYR A 48 -2.04 16.86 -0.99
N ASP A 49 -0.77 16.41 -0.90
CA ASP A 49 0.19 16.81 0.16
C ASP A 49 -0.39 16.69 1.58
N LEU A 50 -1.04 15.56 1.87
CA LEU A 50 -1.71 15.27 3.15
C LEU A 50 -0.97 14.17 3.93
N PRO A 51 0.16 14.50 4.58
CA PRO A 51 0.93 13.52 5.33
C PRO A 51 0.07 12.84 6.42
N PRO A 52 0.15 11.51 6.56
CA PRO A 52 -0.42 10.81 7.71
C PRO A 52 0.11 11.35 9.04
N LYS A 53 -0.69 11.27 10.11
CA LYS A 53 -0.33 11.79 11.45
C LYS A 53 0.99 11.21 12.01
N PHE A 54 1.37 10.01 11.59
CA PHE A 54 2.61 9.37 12.02
C PHE A 54 3.84 9.91 11.27
N ILE A 55 3.66 10.52 10.10
CA ILE A 55 4.71 11.33 9.48
C ILE A 55 4.67 12.65 10.23
N SER A 56 5.64 12.83 11.13
CA SER A 56 5.74 14.02 11.95
C SER A 56 5.70 15.28 11.10
N ASN A 57 4.87 16.23 11.50
CA ASN A 57 4.97 17.61 11.02
C ASN A 57 6.22 18.22 11.65
N ILE A 58 7.40 17.82 11.15
CA ILE A 58 8.66 18.46 11.51
C ILE A 58 8.66 19.78 10.77
N ASP A 59 8.61 20.88 11.51
CA ASP A 59 8.97 22.19 11.00
C ASP A 59 10.39 22.46 11.48
N TYR A 60 11.37 22.28 10.58
CA TYR A 60 12.76 22.54 10.90
C TYR A 60 12.99 24.05 10.86
N THR A 61 12.72 24.71 11.98
CA THR A 61 12.86 26.15 12.15
C THR A 61 13.64 26.44 13.42
N PHE A 62 14.70 27.25 13.30
CA PHE A 62 15.37 27.88 14.41
C PHE A 62 15.48 29.39 14.16
N LYS A 63 15.57 30.16 15.24
CA LYS A 63 15.72 31.62 15.13
C LYS A 63 17.14 31.96 14.68
N ILE A 64 17.24 32.79 13.66
CA ILE A 64 18.51 33.36 13.22
C ILE A 64 18.71 34.68 13.96
N ASP A 65 19.93 34.95 14.38
CA ASP A 65 20.28 36.23 14.98
C ASP A 65 20.38 37.31 13.88
N GLU A 66 19.28 38.03 13.68
CA GLU A 66 19.17 39.10 12.69
C GLU A 66 19.99 40.36 13.04
N PHE A 67 20.67 40.40 14.19
CA PHE A 67 21.64 41.45 14.50
C PHE A 67 23.02 41.17 13.89
N ILE A 68 23.33 39.90 13.65
CA ILE A 68 24.62 39.46 13.07
C ILE A 68 24.49 39.29 11.57
N PHE A 69 23.38 38.71 11.10
CA PHE A 69 23.12 38.45 9.69
C PHE A 69 22.40 39.59 9.02
N SER A 70 22.71 39.86 7.76
CA SER A 70 21.87 40.73 6.93
C SER A 70 20.49 40.11 6.73
N LYS A 71 19.49 40.94 6.43
CA LYS A 71 18.11 40.47 6.17
C LYS A 71 18.05 39.44 5.04
N ASP A 72 18.85 39.64 3.99
CA ASP A 72 18.87 38.74 2.84
C ASP A 72 19.50 37.38 3.19
N GLU A 73 20.59 37.38 3.97
CA GLU A 73 21.21 36.14 4.45
C GLU A 73 20.29 35.37 5.41
N ALA A 74 19.66 36.08 6.35
CA ALA A 74 18.69 35.46 7.27
C ALA A 74 17.51 34.85 6.49
N GLN A 75 16.98 35.58 5.50
CA GLN A 75 15.90 35.07 4.66
C GLN A 75 16.32 33.87 3.81
N ALA A 76 17.54 33.86 3.28
CA ALA A 76 18.09 32.73 2.54
C ALA A 76 18.18 31.47 3.43
N LEU A 77 18.63 31.60 4.67
CA LEU A 77 18.67 30.50 5.64
C LEU A 77 17.27 30.01 6.02
N TYR A 78 16.30 30.91 6.25
CA TYR A 78 14.90 30.51 6.45
C TYR A 78 14.31 29.77 5.25
N ASN A 79 14.70 30.14 4.02
CA ASN A 79 14.28 29.41 2.82
C ASN A 79 14.90 28.00 2.77
N GLN A 80 16.17 27.86 3.17
CA GLN A 80 16.82 26.54 3.29
C GLN A 80 16.13 25.66 4.34
N MET A 81 15.78 26.21 5.50
CA MET A 81 14.97 25.53 6.53
C MET A 81 13.64 24.99 5.99
N ARG A 82 12.90 25.83 5.26
CA ARG A 82 11.64 25.44 4.61
C ARG A 82 11.86 24.35 3.56
N HIS A 83 12.94 24.43 2.80
CA HIS A 83 13.30 23.42 1.82
C HIS A 83 13.57 22.07 2.48
N ILE A 84 14.40 22.02 3.53
CA ILE A 84 14.70 20.80 4.31
C ILE A 84 13.41 20.17 4.85
N THR A 85 12.54 20.98 5.43
CA THR A 85 11.23 20.54 5.93
C THR A 85 10.37 19.90 4.84
N LYS A 86 10.33 20.54 3.65
CA LYS A 86 9.59 20.03 2.51
C LYS A 86 10.20 18.72 1.98
N GLU A 87 11.50 18.64 1.84
CA GLU A 87 12.20 17.44 1.38
C GLU A 87 11.98 16.27 2.33
N TYR A 88 12.10 16.48 3.64
CA TYR A 88 11.81 15.46 4.65
C TYR A 88 10.40 14.88 4.45
N ARG A 89 9.39 15.75 4.30
CA ARG A 89 8.01 15.33 4.09
C ARG A 89 7.86 14.50 2.81
N ILE A 90 8.45 14.95 1.71
CA ILE A 90 8.42 14.24 0.42
C ILE A 90 9.07 12.86 0.55
N GLN A 91 10.24 12.78 1.15
CA GLN A 91 10.95 11.51 1.33
C GLN A 91 10.17 10.54 2.22
N ALA A 92 9.63 11.01 3.33
CA ALA A 92 8.82 10.19 4.24
C ALA A 92 7.54 9.67 3.55
N MET A 93 6.85 10.53 2.81
CA MET A 93 5.64 10.14 2.06
C MET A 93 5.96 9.17 0.91
N SER A 94 7.10 9.37 0.22
CA SER A 94 7.58 8.45 -0.81
C SER A 94 7.83 7.05 -0.25
N LEU A 95 8.54 6.96 0.88
CA LEU A 95 8.78 5.68 1.57
C LEU A 95 7.48 5.01 2.01
N TYR A 96 6.51 5.79 2.50
CA TYR A 96 5.19 5.25 2.87
C TYR A 96 4.43 4.67 1.66
N VAL A 97 4.43 5.36 0.52
CA VAL A 97 3.82 4.85 -0.71
C VAL A 97 4.56 3.61 -1.22
N GLN A 98 5.89 3.61 -1.20
CA GLN A 98 6.70 2.46 -1.61
C GLN A 98 6.40 1.23 -0.74
N SER A 99 6.35 1.41 0.59
CA SER A 99 6.04 0.35 1.54
C SER A 99 4.64 -0.24 1.28
N THR A 100 3.61 0.61 1.19
CA THR A 100 2.24 0.15 0.94
C THR A 100 2.07 -0.51 -0.45
N ASN A 101 2.80 -0.02 -1.46
CA ASN A 101 2.83 -0.67 -2.77
C ASN A 101 3.45 -2.07 -2.67
N ARG A 102 4.59 -2.19 -1.97
CA ARG A 102 5.30 -3.46 -1.84
C ARG A 102 4.48 -4.50 -1.09
N GLU A 103 3.80 -4.09 -0.01
CA GLU A 103 2.85 -4.96 0.68
C GLU A 103 1.75 -5.46 -0.25
N ARG A 104 1.18 -4.57 -1.08
CA ARG A 104 0.15 -4.93 -2.07
C ARG A 104 0.69 -5.95 -3.09
N GLU A 105 1.87 -5.69 -3.66
CA GLU A 105 2.51 -6.58 -4.64
C GLU A 105 2.72 -7.99 -4.11
N ILE A 106 3.23 -8.13 -2.88
CA ILE A 106 3.41 -9.45 -2.25
C ILE A 106 2.10 -10.24 -2.25
N PHE A 107 0.99 -9.61 -1.85
CA PHE A 107 -0.31 -10.29 -1.87
C PHE A 107 -0.84 -10.52 -3.29
N THR A 108 -0.56 -9.64 -4.25
CA THR A 108 -0.89 -9.87 -5.67
C THR A 108 -0.21 -11.14 -6.17
N ASP A 109 1.08 -11.29 -5.89
CA ASP A 109 1.89 -12.44 -6.31
C ASP A 109 1.41 -13.72 -5.62
N GLU A 110 1.15 -13.68 -4.30
CA GLU A 110 0.59 -14.81 -3.56
C GLU A 110 -0.77 -15.25 -4.12
N ILE A 111 -1.68 -14.31 -4.40
CA ILE A 111 -2.99 -14.59 -4.99
C ILE A 111 -2.83 -15.26 -6.35
N LYS A 112 -1.93 -14.72 -7.19
CA LYS A 112 -1.65 -15.27 -8.52
C LYS A 112 -1.17 -16.72 -8.42
N HIS A 113 -0.22 -17.00 -7.52
CA HIS A 113 0.27 -18.36 -7.30
C HIS A 113 -0.79 -19.33 -6.78
N ILE A 114 -1.70 -18.88 -5.90
CA ILE A 114 -2.81 -19.73 -5.43
C ILE A 114 -3.79 -20.04 -6.57
N ILE A 115 -4.06 -19.08 -7.45
CA ILE A 115 -4.93 -19.27 -8.62
C ILE A 115 -4.28 -20.23 -9.61
N GLU A 116 -3.00 -20.04 -9.93
CA GLU A 116 -2.24 -20.89 -10.86
C GLU A 116 -2.11 -22.32 -10.35
N GLY A 117 -1.91 -22.49 -9.03
CA GLY A 117 -1.83 -23.78 -8.35
C GLY A 117 -3.18 -24.34 -7.88
N PHE A 118 -4.31 -23.75 -8.31
CA PHE A 118 -5.61 -24.21 -7.84
C PHE A 118 -5.87 -25.65 -8.31
N PRO A 119 -6.28 -26.58 -7.43
CA PRO A 119 -6.44 -27.99 -7.80
C PRO A 119 -7.50 -28.14 -8.89
N ARG A 120 -7.11 -28.78 -10.00
CA ARG A 120 -8.02 -29.13 -11.09
C ARG A 120 -8.74 -30.44 -10.78
N ASN A 121 -9.94 -30.62 -11.33
CA ASN A 121 -10.60 -31.91 -11.29
C ASN A 121 -9.78 -32.88 -12.13
N THR A 122 -9.48 -34.06 -11.60
CA THR A 122 -8.59 -35.06 -12.19
C THR A 122 -9.22 -35.82 -13.36
N GLU A 123 -9.95 -35.15 -14.26
CA GLU A 123 -10.64 -35.76 -15.41
C GLU A 123 -10.31 -35.07 -16.75
N GLU A 124 -9.18 -34.38 -16.86
CA GLU A 124 -8.71 -33.77 -18.13
C GLU A 124 -7.33 -34.29 -18.59
N ASN A 125 -6.88 -35.45 -18.11
CA ASN A 125 -5.70 -36.12 -18.63
C ASN A 125 -5.98 -37.63 -18.71
N ASP A 126 -6.75 -38.04 -19.72
CA ASP A 126 -6.71 -39.37 -20.35
C ASP A 126 -7.58 -39.32 -21.64
N GLU A 127 -7.24 -38.44 -22.59
CA GLU A 127 -7.50 -38.59 -24.04
C GLU A 127 -6.34 -38.01 -24.86
#